data_AF-A0AA90QNY1-F1
#
_entry.id   AF-A0AA90QNY1-F1
#
_cell.length_a   1.000
_cell.length_b   1.000
_cell.length_c   1.000
_cell.angle_alpha   90.00
_cell.angle_beta   90.00
_cell.angle_gamma   90.00
#
_symmetry.space_group_name_H-M   'P 1'
#
loop_
_entity.id
_entity.type
_entity.pdbx_description
1 polymer ?
#
loop_
_entity_poly.entity_id
_entity_poly.type
_entity_poly.pdbx_seq_one_letter_code
_entity_poly.pdbx_strand_id
1 'polypeptide(L)'
;MTTKSSYSGTRMSAEASLFDTAYAAGVTKQYYELCGRFPLEPSASYKKVPFKAVLTAASGQIELSKLPGTGTVFQSEEMPDGVSLNFIVQSGGTVETDFCISVGNKVVRSTFAIFCNSCLKQQNLPLPKPAYPRPVCSSAEDLVVAFKSLRKLVLLISEQSRE
;
A
#
# COMPACT_ATOMS: atom_id res chain seq x y z
N MET A 1 -48.51 4.57 23.03
CA MET A 1 -47.62 4.32 21.88
C MET A 1 -46.33 5.06 22.16
N THR A 2 -45.28 4.34 22.58
CA THR A 2 -44.00 4.93 22.98
C THR A 2 -42.95 4.38 22.03
N THR A 3 -42.46 5.21 21.13
CA THR A 3 -41.40 4.90 20.17
C THR A 3 -40.07 4.72 20.91
N LYS A 4 -39.53 3.50 20.91
CA LYS A 4 -38.14 3.26 21.29
C LYS A 4 -37.26 3.65 20.10
N SER A 5 -36.55 4.77 20.23
CA SER A 5 -35.40 5.09 19.40
C SER A 5 -34.25 4.17 19.80
N SER A 6 -33.95 3.17 18.97
CA SER A 6 -32.75 2.35 19.10
C SER A 6 -31.64 2.96 18.27
N TYR A 7 -30.80 3.80 18.88
CA TYR A 7 -29.46 4.04 18.38
C TYR A 7 -28.67 2.74 18.57
N SER A 8 -28.64 1.90 17.54
CA SER A 8 -27.65 0.81 17.47
C SER A 8 -26.30 1.43 17.15
N GLY A 9 -25.49 1.69 18.18
CA GLY A 9 -24.07 1.98 17.99
C GLY A 9 -23.40 0.75 17.37
N THR A 10 -23.35 0.69 16.04
CA THR A 10 -22.62 -0.35 15.31
C THR A 10 -21.15 -0.18 15.66
N ARG A 11 -20.59 -1.12 16.45
CA ARG A 11 -19.13 -1.20 16.64
C ARG A 11 -18.50 -1.28 15.25
N MET A 12 -17.82 -0.22 14.83
CA MET A 12 -17.04 -0.23 13.60
C MET A 12 -16.01 -1.36 13.68
N SER A 13 -15.85 -2.11 12.59
CA SER A 13 -14.78 -3.10 12.50
C SER A 13 -13.43 -2.38 12.56
N ALA A 14 -12.38 -3.05 13.06
CA ALA A 14 -11.03 -2.50 13.08
C ALA A 14 -10.58 -2.06 11.68
N GLU A 15 -10.99 -2.79 10.64
CA GLU A 15 -10.77 -2.44 9.23
C GLU A 15 -11.47 -1.14 8.83
N ALA A 16 -12.75 -0.96 9.20
CA ALA A 16 -13.49 0.27 8.90
C ALA A 16 -12.86 1.49 9.60
N SER A 17 -12.40 1.32 10.84
CA SER A 17 -11.67 2.38 11.55
C SER A 17 -10.35 2.72 10.86
N LEU A 18 -9.57 1.72 10.44
CA LEU A 18 -8.34 1.92 9.66
C LEU A 18 -8.59 2.65 8.34
N PHE A 19 -9.71 2.36 7.65
CA PHE A 19 -10.05 3.06 6.41
C PHE A 19 -10.32 4.54 6.63
N ASP A 20 -11.04 4.89 7.69
CA ASP A 20 -11.32 6.29 8.04
C ASP A 20 -10.04 7.03 8.41
N THR A 21 -9.20 6.47 9.28
CA THR A 21 -7.97 7.16 9.69
C THR A 21 -6.97 7.29 8.55
N ALA A 22 -6.82 6.25 7.72
CA ALA A 22 -5.94 6.33 6.55
C ALA A 22 -6.44 7.34 5.51
N TYR A 23 -7.76 7.45 5.31
CA TYR A 23 -8.34 8.46 4.42
C TYR A 23 -8.11 9.87 4.97
N ALA A 24 -8.37 10.10 6.26
CA ALA A 24 -8.14 11.39 6.93
C ALA A 24 -6.66 11.82 6.89
N ALA A 25 -5.73 10.87 7.03
CA ALA A 25 -4.29 11.09 6.89
C ALA A 25 -3.82 11.30 5.44
N GLY A 26 -4.73 11.25 4.45
CA GLY A 26 -4.43 11.48 3.05
C GLY A 26 -3.66 10.35 2.37
N VAL A 27 -3.64 9.14 2.96
CA VAL A 27 -2.91 7.98 2.41
C VAL A 27 -3.44 7.62 1.02
N THR A 28 -4.76 7.56 0.88
CA THR A 28 -5.44 7.23 -0.38
C THR A 28 -5.05 8.19 -1.50
N LYS A 29 -5.01 9.51 -1.21
CA LYS A 29 -4.60 10.53 -2.17
C LYS A 29 -3.15 10.35 -2.59
N GLN A 30 -2.23 10.22 -1.62
CA GLN A 30 -0.80 10.05 -1.90
C GLN A 30 -0.50 8.76 -2.67
N TYR A 31 -1.22 7.67 -2.41
CA TYR A 31 -1.10 6.43 -3.18
C TYR A 31 -1.48 6.64 -4.65
N TYR A 32 -2.59 7.32 -4.92
CA TYR A 32 -3.01 7.59 -6.30
C TYR A 32 -2.11 8.61 -7.01
N GLU A 33 -1.57 9.59 -6.30
CA GLU A 33 -0.53 10.48 -6.84
C GLU A 33 0.73 9.70 -7.21
N LEU A 34 1.15 8.73 -6.39
CA LEU A 34 2.26 7.84 -6.73
C LEU A 34 1.97 7.04 -8.01
N CYS A 35 0.76 6.50 -8.15
CA CYS A 35 0.35 5.80 -9.37
C CYS A 35 0.36 6.74 -10.59
N GLY A 36 -0.03 8.01 -10.43
CA GLY A 36 0.01 9.01 -11.49
C GLY A 36 1.43 9.44 -11.89
N ARG A 37 2.40 9.33 -10.98
CA ARG A 37 3.83 9.58 -11.27
C ARG A 37 4.50 8.43 -12.03
N PHE A 38 3.97 7.21 -11.87
CA PHE A 38 4.46 6.00 -12.53
C PHE A 38 3.31 5.30 -13.27
N PRO A 39 2.73 5.94 -14.30
CA PRO A 39 1.60 5.39 -15.03
C PRO A 39 2.02 4.19 -15.89
N LEU A 40 1.03 3.37 -16.26
CA LEU A 40 1.19 2.39 -17.33
C LEU A 40 1.16 3.13 -18.67
N GLU A 41 2.27 3.10 -19.38
CA GLU A 41 2.45 3.65 -20.72
C GLU A 41 2.32 2.53 -21.76
N PRO A 42 1.25 2.48 -22.56
CA PRO A 42 1.00 1.36 -23.48
C PRO A 42 2.11 1.10 -24.51
N SER A 43 2.88 2.15 -24.86
CA SER A 43 3.97 2.09 -25.84
C SER A 43 5.34 1.81 -25.22
N ALA A 44 5.45 1.77 -23.88
CA ALA A 44 6.73 1.59 -23.22
C ALA A 44 7.20 0.13 -23.25
N SER A 45 8.50 -0.05 -23.48
CA SER A 45 9.15 -1.36 -23.36
C SER A 45 9.57 -1.59 -21.92
N TYR A 46 8.71 -2.24 -21.15
CA TYR A 46 9.01 -2.61 -19.77
C TYR A 46 9.90 -3.84 -19.71
N LYS A 47 11.17 -3.62 -19.37
CA LYS A 47 12.13 -4.71 -19.15
C LYS A 47 12.09 -5.15 -17.69
N LYS A 48 12.36 -6.44 -17.47
CA LYS A 48 12.55 -6.96 -16.11
C LYS A 48 13.79 -6.31 -15.49
N VAL A 49 13.61 -5.60 -14.38
CA VAL A 49 14.71 -5.04 -13.59
C VAL A 49 15.37 -6.17 -12.78
N PRO A 50 16.70 -6.39 -12.89
CA PRO A 50 17.39 -7.39 -12.08
C PRO A 50 17.33 -7.05 -10.59
N PHE A 51 17.00 -8.03 -9.74
CA PHE A 51 16.82 -7.75 -8.30
C PHE A 51 18.09 -7.19 -7.63
N LYS A 52 19.29 -7.61 -8.08
CA LYS A 52 20.55 -7.08 -7.56
C LYS A 52 20.69 -5.58 -7.81
N ALA A 53 20.25 -5.10 -8.98
CA ALA A 53 20.26 -3.67 -9.30
C ALA A 53 19.32 -2.89 -8.36
N VAL A 54 18.16 -3.45 -8.03
CA VAL A 54 17.23 -2.87 -7.06
C VAL A 54 17.85 -2.79 -5.67
N LEU A 55 18.48 -3.87 -5.18
CA LEU A 55 19.15 -3.87 -3.87
C LEU A 55 20.31 -2.87 -3.82
N THR A 56 21.10 -2.78 -4.89
CA THR A 56 22.17 -1.78 -5.01
C THR A 56 21.61 -0.35 -4.98
N ALA A 57 20.55 -0.07 -5.75
CA ALA A 57 19.92 1.25 -5.76
C ALA A 57 19.25 1.62 -4.42
N ALA A 58 18.79 0.62 -3.67
CA ALA A 58 18.16 0.79 -2.36
C ALA A 58 19.16 1.10 -1.25
N SER A 59 20.43 0.72 -1.42
CA SER A 59 21.48 0.87 -0.41
C SER A 59 21.58 2.32 0.09
N GLY A 60 21.49 2.50 1.41
CA GLY A 60 21.50 3.81 2.07
C GLY A 60 20.22 4.64 1.91
N GLN A 61 19.17 4.08 1.29
CA GLN A 61 17.89 4.76 1.09
C GLN A 61 16.70 4.04 1.74
N ILE A 62 16.69 2.71 1.69
CA ILE A 62 15.68 1.84 2.28
C ILE A 62 16.30 0.46 2.45
N GLU A 63 16.18 -0.10 3.65
CA GLU A 63 16.67 -1.45 3.94
C GLU A 63 15.69 -2.49 3.38
N LEU A 64 16.19 -3.32 2.47
CA LEU A 64 15.40 -4.33 1.75
C LEU A 64 16.11 -5.67 1.76
N SER A 65 15.35 -6.74 1.98
CA SER A 65 15.80 -8.09 1.67
C SER A 65 15.04 -8.68 0.49
N LYS A 66 15.71 -9.52 -0.30
CA LYS A 66 15.06 -10.31 -1.36
C LYS A 66 14.51 -11.60 -0.75
N LEU A 67 13.19 -11.79 -0.79
CA LEU A 67 12.59 -13.05 -0.34
C LEU A 67 12.98 -14.23 -1.26
N PRO A 68 13.18 -15.44 -0.73
CA PRO A 68 13.47 -16.61 -1.56
C PRO A 68 12.28 -16.95 -2.49
N GLY A 69 12.57 -17.54 -3.65
CA GLY A 69 11.56 -17.99 -4.62
C GLY A 69 11.68 -17.38 -6.03
N THR A 70 10.77 -17.76 -6.92
CA THR A 70 10.83 -17.47 -8.37
C THR A 70 10.34 -16.07 -8.76
N GLY A 71 9.84 -15.27 -7.81
CA GLY A 71 9.32 -13.92 -8.03
C GLY A 71 10.27 -12.80 -7.61
N THR A 72 10.08 -11.59 -8.15
CA THR A 72 10.77 -10.37 -7.70
C THR A 72 10.04 -9.76 -6.51
N VAL A 73 10.14 -10.42 -5.36
CA VAL A 73 9.56 -9.96 -4.09
C VAL A 73 10.64 -9.49 -3.13
N PHE A 74 10.47 -8.28 -2.59
CA PHE A 74 11.34 -7.68 -1.59
C PHE A 74 10.55 -7.46 -0.30
N GLN A 75 11.17 -7.67 0.85
CA GLN A 75 10.62 -7.30 2.15
C GLN A 75 11.27 -5.99 2.60
N SER A 76 10.47 -5.07 3.13
CA SER A 76 10.99 -3.90 3.84
C SER A 76 11.48 -4.34 5.21
N GLU A 77 12.72 -4.02 5.51
CA GLU A 77 13.29 -4.23 6.84
C GLU A 77 12.97 -3.05 7.77
N GLU A 78 13.29 -3.22 9.06
CA GLU A 78 13.15 -2.20 10.09
C GLU A 78 11.72 -1.62 10.17
N MET A 79 10.73 -2.50 10.09
CA MET A 79 9.33 -2.15 10.28
C MET A 79 8.98 -2.19 11.76
N PRO A 80 8.12 -1.28 12.27
CA PRO A 80 7.64 -1.34 13.65
C PRO A 80 6.96 -2.66 13.98
N ASP A 81 6.97 -3.05 15.27
CA ASP A 81 6.30 -4.25 15.74
C ASP A 81 4.82 -4.30 15.29
N GLY A 82 4.43 -5.46 14.77
CA GLY A 82 3.09 -5.68 14.22
C GLY A 82 2.86 -5.09 12.82
N VAL A 83 3.90 -4.57 12.15
CA VAL A 83 3.82 -4.07 10.78
C VAL A 83 4.75 -4.88 9.88
N SER A 84 4.25 -5.29 8.71
CA SER A 84 5.09 -5.85 7.65
C SER A 84 4.71 -5.28 6.29
N LEU A 85 5.68 -5.21 5.39
CA LEU A 85 5.48 -4.73 4.04
C LEU A 85 6.39 -5.49 3.07
N ASN A 86 5.76 -6.14 2.10
CA ASN A 86 6.40 -6.76 0.95
C ASN A 86 6.07 -5.97 -0.32
N PHE A 87 7.07 -5.79 -1.17
CA PHE A 87 6.95 -5.26 -2.52
C PHE A 87 7.03 -6.39 -3.53
N ILE A 88 6.03 -6.51 -4.41
CA ILE A 88 5.93 -7.54 -5.43
C ILE A 88 6.06 -6.87 -6.79
N VAL A 89 7.18 -7.07 -7.47
CA VAL A 89 7.41 -6.53 -8.81
C VAL A 89 7.04 -7.58 -9.85
N GLN A 90 5.98 -7.30 -10.61
CA GLN A 90 5.48 -8.19 -11.65
C GLN A 90 6.25 -8.01 -12.97
N SER A 91 6.04 -8.93 -13.91
CA SER A 91 6.46 -8.73 -15.31
C SER A 91 5.87 -7.44 -15.85
N GLY A 92 6.71 -6.57 -16.41
CA GLY A 92 6.28 -5.25 -16.88
C GLY A 92 6.51 -4.11 -15.87
N GLY A 93 7.13 -4.39 -14.72
CA GLY A 93 7.53 -3.33 -13.78
C GLY A 93 6.42 -2.82 -12.85
N THR A 94 5.21 -3.38 -12.97
CA THR A 94 4.11 -3.12 -12.04
C THR A 94 4.49 -3.51 -10.62
N VAL A 95 4.31 -2.58 -9.69
CA VAL A 95 4.56 -2.78 -8.26
C VAL A 95 3.23 -3.01 -7.56
N GLU A 96 3.08 -4.19 -6.98
CA GLU A 96 2.04 -4.51 -6.00
C GLU A 96 2.68 -4.59 -4.61
N THR A 97 1.85 -4.52 -3.56
CA THR A 97 2.29 -4.71 -2.19
C THR A 97 1.51 -5.79 -1.48
N ASP A 98 2.08 -6.35 -0.44
CA ASP A 98 1.39 -7.13 0.58
C ASP A 98 1.83 -6.61 1.94
N PHE A 99 0.92 -5.96 2.67
CA PHE A 99 1.21 -5.39 3.98
C PHE A 99 0.28 -5.96 5.04
N CYS A 100 0.80 -6.04 6.27
CA CYS A 100 0.04 -6.41 7.45
C CYS A 100 0.22 -5.32 8.53
N ILE A 101 -0.86 -4.99 9.23
CA ILE A 101 -0.84 -4.12 10.41
C ILE A 101 -1.66 -4.78 11.52
N SER A 102 -1.04 -4.98 12.69
CA SER A 102 -1.72 -5.44 13.90
C SER A 102 -2.46 -4.27 14.57
N VAL A 103 -3.76 -4.43 14.78
CA VAL A 103 -4.63 -3.46 15.48
C VAL A 103 -5.37 -4.18 16.60
N GLY A 104 -4.94 -3.93 17.84
CA GLY A 104 -5.36 -4.69 19.02
C GLY A 104 -5.08 -6.19 18.81
N ASN A 105 -6.12 -7.02 18.93
CA ASN A 105 -6.02 -8.47 18.76
C ASN A 105 -6.28 -8.94 17.32
N LYS A 106 -6.31 -8.03 16.35
CA LYS A 106 -6.59 -8.34 14.94
C LYS A 106 -5.41 -7.99 14.06
N VAL A 107 -5.27 -8.72 12.96
CA VAL A 107 -4.30 -8.41 11.90
C VAL A 107 -5.09 -8.02 10.65
N VAL A 108 -4.83 -6.82 10.14
CA VAL A 108 -5.38 -6.37 8.86
C VAL A 108 -4.30 -6.56 7.80
N ARG A 109 -4.61 -7.34 6.76
CA ARG A 109 -3.70 -7.64 5.64
C ARG A 109 -4.33 -7.16 4.34
N SER A 110 -3.57 -6.42 3.53
CA SER A 110 -4.08 -5.92 2.24
C SER A 110 -2.97 -5.56 1.26
N THR A 111 -3.39 -5.16 0.06
CA THR A 111 -2.54 -4.44 -0.90
C THR A 111 -2.97 -2.98 -0.92
N PHE A 112 -2.09 -2.04 -1.27
CA PHE A 112 -2.49 -0.63 -1.33
C PHE A 112 -3.60 -0.38 -2.34
N ALA A 113 -3.59 -1.08 -3.48
CA ALA A 113 -4.62 -0.95 -4.49
C ALA A 113 -6.01 -1.31 -3.95
N ILE A 114 -6.11 -2.43 -3.20
CA ILE A 114 -7.36 -2.87 -2.58
C ILE A 114 -7.75 -1.95 -1.42
N PHE A 115 -6.81 -1.68 -0.51
CA PHE A 115 -7.04 -0.86 0.67
C PHE A 115 -7.55 0.54 0.30
N CYS A 116 -6.86 1.23 -0.61
CA CYS A 116 -7.25 2.59 -1.03
C CYS A 116 -8.58 2.61 -1.79
N ASN A 117 -8.87 1.57 -2.60
CA ASN A 117 -10.17 1.44 -3.25
C ASN A 117 -11.30 1.26 -2.22
N SER A 118 -11.08 0.46 -1.18
CA SER A 118 -12.02 0.27 -0.08
C SER A 118 -12.23 1.54 0.74
N CYS A 119 -11.17 2.32 1.01
CA CYS A 119 -11.30 3.66 1.62
C CYS A 119 -12.25 4.54 0.81
N LEU A 120 -12.05 4.68 -0.50
CA LEU A 120 -12.92 5.49 -1.35
C LEU A 120 -14.37 5.00 -1.34
N LYS A 121 -14.60 3.67 -1.39
CA LYS A 121 -15.94 3.08 -1.29
C LYS A 121 -16.62 3.43 0.03
N GLN A 122 -15.91 3.34 1.15
CA GLN A 122 -16.45 3.68 2.47
C GLN A 122 -16.82 5.17 2.55
N GLN A 123 -16.03 6.04 1.94
CA GLN A 123 -16.30 7.49 1.87
C GLN A 123 -17.33 7.88 0.80
N ASN A 124 -17.92 6.94 0.06
CA ASN A 124 -18.82 7.19 -1.08
C ASN A 124 -18.21 8.11 -2.15
N LEU A 125 -16.91 7.98 -2.40
CA LEU A 125 -16.18 8.79 -3.37
C LEU A 125 -16.03 8.07 -4.72
N PRO A 126 -15.86 8.82 -5.83
CA PRO A 126 -15.61 8.24 -7.14
C PRO A 126 -14.36 7.35 -7.14
N LEU A 127 -14.47 6.16 -7.75
CA LEU A 127 -13.35 5.26 -7.90
C LEU A 127 -12.49 5.65 -9.10
N PRO A 128 -11.15 5.46 -9.03
CA PRO A 128 -10.27 5.72 -10.16
C PRO A 128 -10.60 4.81 -11.34
N LYS A 129 -10.19 5.23 -12.54
CA LYS A 129 -10.17 4.41 -13.75
C LYS A 129 -8.71 4.28 -14.22
N PRO A 130 -8.12 3.08 -14.21
CA PRO A 130 -8.68 1.78 -13.78
C PRO A 130 -8.94 1.71 -12.26
N ALA A 131 -9.77 0.75 -11.81
CA ALA A 131 -10.23 0.63 -10.41
C ALA A 131 -9.13 0.31 -9.40
N TYR A 132 -8.02 -0.27 -9.85
CA TYR A 132 -6.88 -0.68 -9.03
C TYR A 132 -5.59 -0.24 -9.72
N PRO A 133 -5.34 1.08 -9.81
CA PRO A 133 -4.09 1.57 -10.40
C PRO A 133 -2.93 1.13 -9.51
N ARG A 134 -1.79 0.87 -10.16
CA ARG A 134 -0.54 0.45 -9.54
C ARG A 134 0.59 1.24 -10.18
N PRO A 135 1.64 1.61 -9.44
CA PRO A 135 2.81 2.22 -10.04
C PRO A 135 3.51 1.21 -10.96
N VAL A 136 3.92 1.66 -12.14
CA VAL A 136 4.67 0.87 -13.12
C VAL A 136 6.04 1.49 -13.32
N CYS A 137 7.06 0.82 -12.81
CA CYS A 137 8.43 1.33 -12.74
C CYS A 137 9.30 0.70 -13.83
N SER A 138 10.15 1.49 -14.48
CA SER A 138 10.97 1.05 -15.62
C SER A 138 12.44 0.80 -15.25
N SER A 139 12.87 1.31 -14.09
CA SER A 139 14.25 1.26 -13.61
C SER A 139 14.34 0.83 -12.14
N ALA A 140 15.56 0.54 -11.67
CA ALA A 140 15.80 0.22 -10.26
C ALA A 140 15.55 1.45 -9.37
N GLU A 141 15.90 2.63 -9.86
CA GLU A 141 15.71 3.92 -9.20
C GLU A 141 14.23 4.26 -9.04
N ASP A 142 13.42 4.06 -10.09
CA ASP A 142 11.96 4.23 -10.02
C ASP A 142 11.34 3.30 -8.97
N LEU A 143 11.78 2.03 -8.95
CA LEU A 143 11.33 1.06 -7.96
C LEU A 143 11.65 1.51 -6.55
N VAL A 144 12.88 1.99 -6.28
CA VAL A 144 13.27 2.49 -4.96
C VAL A 144 12.44 3.72 -4.55
N VAL A 145 12.16 4.64 -5.48
CA VAL A 145 11.29 5.80 -5.22
C VAL A 145 9.86 5.35 -4.86
N ALA A 146 9.32 4.38 -5.59
CA ALA A 146 8.01 3.80 -5.30
C ALA A 146 8.01 3.07 -3.94
N PHE A 147 9.02 2.25 -3.64
CA PHE A 147 9.11 1.51 -2.39
C PHE A 147 9.20 2.43 -1.17
N LYS A 148 10.02 3.50 -1.24
CA LYS A 148 10.10 4.50 -0.17
C LYS A 148 8.76 5.19 0.06
N SER A 149 8.06 5.52 -1.02
CA SER A 149 6.73 6.16 -0.94
C SER A 149 5.72 5.22 -0.29
N LEU A 150 5.65 3.97 -0.74
CA LEU A 150 4.75 2.95 -0.18
C LEU A 150 5.09 2.60 1.29
N ARG A 151 6.38 2.53 1.65
CA ARG A 151 6.82 2.36 3.04
C ARG A 151 6.34 3.52 3.91
N LYS A 152 6.51 4.76 3.45
CA LYS A 152 6.02 5.94 4.18
C LYS A 152 4.50 5.84 4.41
N LEU A 153 3.74 5.41 3.40
CA LEU A 153 2.29 5.27 3.51
C LEU A 153 1.89 4.18 4.52
N VAL A 154 2.57 3.03 4.55
CA VAL A 154 2.19 1.97 5.51
C VAL A 154 2.51 2.38 6.94
N LEU A 155 3.62 3.10 7.14
CA LEU A 155 3.98 3.65 8.44
C LEU A 155 2.95 4.67 8.91
N LEU A 156 2.49 5.56 8.02
CA LEU A 156 1.43 6.51 8.33
C LEU A 156 0.12 5.82 8.72
N ILE A 157 -0.29 4.76 8.02
CA ILE A 157 -1.47 3.96 8.45
C ILE A 157 -1.23 3.36 9.85
N SER A 158 -0.03 2.82 10.10
CA SER A 158 0.27 2.15 11.36
C SER A 158 0.31 3.10 12.56
N GLU A 159 0.89 4.29 12.42
CA GLU A 159 0.94 5.32 13.47
C GLU A 159 -0.47 5.73 13.90
N GLN A 160 -1.33 5.94 12.91
CA GLN A 160 -2.73 6.31 13.10
C GLN A 160 -3.61 5.19 13.71
N SER A 161 -3.11 3.96 13.74
CA SER A 161 -3.82 2.82 14.36
C SER A 161 -3.47 2.58 15.83
N ARG A 162 -2.48 3.32 16.35
CA ARG A 162 -1.97 3.20 17.71
C ARG A 162 -2.50 4.28 18.66
N GLU A 163 -3.17 5.30 18.12
CA GLU A 163 -3.89 6.35 18.85
C GLU A 163 -5.31 5.90 19.20
#